data_AF-A0A4Q5AJP3-F1
#
_entry.id   AF-A0A4Q5AJP3-F1
#
_cell.length_a   1.000
_cell.length_b   1.000
_cell.length_c   1.000
_cell.angle_alpha   90.00
_cell.angle_beta   90.00
_cell.angle_gamma   90.00
#
_symmetry.space_group_name_H-M   'P 1'
#
loop_
_entity.id
_entity.type
_entity.pdbx_description
1 polymer ?
#
loop_
_entity_poly.entity_id
_entity_poly.type
_entity_poly.pdbx_seq_one_letter_code
_entity_poly.pdbx_strand_id
1 'polypeptide(L)'
;MKCAICGTEFAPNPNSKRKPKYCSPACKQRAYKLRKNIGAKPITKKTITPKQALADDFEYSGDDIPMNRHEFNRRMEREMDEPLETTLRRSKAKLQQVIDDPDTTPNCIAQLTKALIEVSEKLEAITGASDTMPDLLADDDEESEMIDDGLGAQII
;
A
#
# COMPACT_ATOMS: atom_id res chain seq x y z
N MET A 1 -27.47 -7.96 40.97
CA MET A 1 -26.38 -7.96 39.96
C MET A 1 -25.23 -8.83 40.47
N LYS A 2 -24.40 -9.43 39.59
CA LYS A 2 -23.27 -10.30 40.01
C LYS A 2 -21.94 -9.57 39.91
N CYS A 3 -21.06 -9.75 40.90
CA CYS A 3 -19.73 -9.14 40.92
C CYS A 3 -18.80 -9.81 39.91
N ALA A 4 -18.12 -9.02 39.07
CA ALA A 4 -17.20 -9.54 38.05
C ALA A 4 -15.89 -10.15 38.59
N ILE A 5 -15.66 -10.15 39.92
CA ILE A 5 -14.44 -10.67 40.55
C ILE A 5 -14.71 -11.87 41.46
N CYS A 6 -15.79 -11.82 42.25
CA CYS A 6 -16.10 -12.88 43.22
C CYS A 6 -17.43 -13.59 42.94
N GLY A 7 -18.16 -13.21 41.90
CA GLY A 7 -19.42 -13.87 41.51
C GLY A 7 -20.62 -13.61 42.43
N THR A 8 -20.40 -13.05 43.62
CA THR A 8 -21.45 -12.78 44.62
C THR A 8 -22.55 -11.87 44.06
N GLU A 9 -23.79 -12.22 44.36
CA GLU A 9 -24.96 -11.38 44.06
C GLU A 9 -25.04 -10.21 45.05
N PHE A 10 -25.31 -9.03 44.53
CA PHE A 10 -25.44 -7.82 45.32
C PHE A 10 -26.49 -6.87 44.74
N ALA A 11 -27.09 -6.08 45.63
CA ALA A 11 -28.03 -5.04 45.27
C ALA A 11 -27.28 -3.76 44.83
N PRO A 12 -27.60 -3.18 43.66
CA PRO A 12 -27.03 -1.90 43.27
C PRO A 12 -27.59 -0.77 44.13
N ASN A 13 -26.77 0.24 44.42
CA ASN A 13 -27.22 1.44 45.11
C ASN A 13 -28.19 2.23 44.18
N PRO A 14 -29.44 2.48 44.59
CA PRO A 14 -30.44 3.18 43.78
C PRO A 14 -30.04 4.62 43.44
N ASN A 15 -29.19 5.26 44.25
CA ASN A 15 -28.75 6.64 44.05
C ASN A 15 -27.57 6.77 43.06
N SER A 16 -27.02 5.66 42.55
CA SER A 16 -25.91 5.73 41.60
C SER A 16 -26.42 5.89 40.17
N LYS A 17 -25.96 6.95 39.49
CA LYS A 17 -26.21 7.19 38.05
C LYS A 17 -25.73 6.02 37.16
N ARG A 18 -24.85 5.13 37.65
CA ARG A 18 -24.31 4.00 36.90
C ARG A 18 -24.42 2.70 37.69
N LYS A 19 -24.81 1.63 37.00
CA LYS A 19 -24.87 0.27 37.55
C LYS A 19 -23.46 -0.17 38.01
N PRO A 20 -23.22 -0.48 39.30
CA PRO A 20 -21.92 -0.91 39.80
C PRO A 20 -21.52 -2.30 39.26
N LYS A 21 -20.24 -2.49 38.91
CA LYS A 21 -19.70 -3.76 38.38
C LYS A 21 -19.16 -4.72 39.46
N TYR A 22 -18.91 -4.20 40.67
CA TYR A 22 -18.29 -4.93 41.77
C TYR A 22 -19.12 -4.77 43.04
N CYS A 23 -19.18 -5.81 43.86
CA CYS A 23 -19.94 -5.80 45.13
C CYS A 23 -19.29 -4.92 46.22
N SER A 24 -17.98 -4.68 46.14
CA SER A 24 -17.24 -3.95 47.18
C SER A 24 -16.00 -3.23 46.63
N PRO A 25 -15.45 -2.23 47.35
CA PRO A 25 -14.20 -1.57 46.99
C PRO A 25 -13.01 -2.55 46.94
N ALA A 26 -13.01 -3.59 47.77
CA ALA A 26 -11.99 -4.63 47.73
C ALA A 26 -11.98 -5.38 46.39
N CYS A 27 -13.15 -5.74 45.86
CA CYS A 27 -13.25 -6.36 44.53
C CYS A 27 -12.84 -5.41 43.42
N LYS A 28 -13.14 -4.11 43.54
CA LYS A 28 -12.67 -3.08 42.59
C LYS A 28 -11.14 -3.01 42.55
N GLN A 29 -10.47 -3.04 43.71
CA GLN A 29 -9.01 -3.02 43.78
C GLN A 29 -8.37 -4.32 43.26
N ARG A 30 -8.95 -5.48 43.55
CA ARG A 30 -8.51 -6.76 42.97
C ARG A 30 -8.60 -6.73 41.44
N ALA A 31 -9.70 -6.22 40.89
CA ALA A 31 -9.85 -6.02 39.44
C ALA A 31 -8.77 -5.10 38.85
N TYR A 32 -8.41 -4.02 39.57
CA TYR A 32 -7.35 -3.12 39.15
C TYR A 32 -5.96 -3.79 39.16
N LYS A 33 -5.64 -4.54 40.22
CA LYS A 33 -4.39 -5.29 40.33
C LYS A 33 -4.26 -6.35 39.24
N LEU A 34 -5.33 -7.10 38.95
CA LEU A 34 -5.35 -8.09 37.87
C LEU A 34 -5.07 -7.44 36.51
N ARG A 35 -5.68 -6.28 36.20
CA ARG A 35 -5.40 -5.54 34.96
C ARG A 35 -3.94 -5.08 34.87
N LYS A 36 -3.38 -4.61 35.99
CA LYS A 36 -1.99 -4.14 36.06
C LYS A 36 -1.00 -5.30 35.89
N ASN A 37 -1.28 -6.45 36.49
CA ASN A 37 -0.41 -7.63 36.47
C ASN A 37 -0.43 -8.36 35.11
N ILE A 38 -1.59 -8.41 34.44
CA ILE A 38 -1.73 -9.04 33.10
C ILE A 38 -1.20 -8.10 31.99
N GLY A 39 -0.75 -6.89 32.32
CA GLY A 39 -0.33 -5.90 31.31
C GLY A 39 -1.47 -5.32 30.47
N ALA A 40 -2.72 -5.68 30.79
CA ALA A 40 -3.92 -5.23 30.12
C ALA A 40 -4.26 -3.78 30.50
N LYS A 41 -3.55 -2.82 29.91
CA LYS A 41 -4.01 -1.43 29.85
C LYS A 41 -5.33 -1.42 29.08
N PRO A 42 -6.41 -0.78 29.59
CA PRO A 42 -7.62 -0.64 28.79
C PRO A 42 -7.27 0.23 27.58
N ILE A 43 -7.27 -0.37 26.38
CA ILE A 43 -7.29 0.37 25.13
C ILE A 43 -8.55 1.23 25.20
N THR A 44 -8.38 2.55 25.23
CA THR A 44 -9.46 3.50 25.02
C THR A 44 -9.88 3.38 23.55
N LYS A 45 -10.66 2.34 23.22
CA LYS A 45 -11.15 2.10 21.87
C LYS A 45 -12.17 3.19 21.52
N LYS A 46 -11.80 4.11 20.63
CA LYS A 46 -12.78 4.71 19.72
C LYS A 46 -13.32 3.56 18.85
N THR A 47 -14.62 3.49 18.70
CA THR A 47 -15.39 2.35 18.19
C THR A 47 -15.08 2.01 16.72
N ILE A 48 -14.68 0.76 16.45
CA ILE A 48 -14.72 0.13 15.11
C ILE A 48 -15.57 -1.14 15.27
N THR A 49 -16.51 -1.38 14.35
CA THR A 49 -17.49 -2.47 14.44
C THR A 49 -16.94 -3.81 13.89
N PRO A 50 -17.38 -4.96 14.45
CA PRO A 50 -16.67 -6.24 14.32
C PRO A 50 -17.21 -7.19 13.22
N LYS A 51 -17.87 -6.69 12.17
CA LYS A 51 -18.43 -7.58 11.11
C LYS A 51 -17.59 -7.68 9.83
N GLN A 52 -16.63 -6.78 9.61
CA GLN A 52 -15.87 -6.71 8.35
C GLN A 52 -14.46 -7.32 8.43
N ALA A 53 -14.01 -7.76 9.60
CA ALA A 53 -12.62 -8.22 9.83
C ALA A 53 -12.47 -9.75 9.98
N LEU A 54 -13.45 -10.55 9.56
CA LEU A 54 -13.60 -11.97 9.96
C LEU A 54 -13.67 -12.98 8.80
N ALA A 55 -13.22 -12.65 7.58
CA ALA A 55 -13.32 -13.58 6.44
C ALA A 55 -12.01 -14.18 5.93
N ASP A 56 -10.84 -13.68 6.34
CA ASP A 56 -9.56 -14.25 5.89
C ASP A 56 -8.85 -14.94 7.07
N ASP A 57 -8.63 -16.24 6.94
CA ASP A 57 -7.79 -17.06 7.81
C ASP A 57 -6.33 -16.60 7.68
N PHE A 58 -5.99 -15.51 8.36
CA PHE A 58 -4.63 -14.99 8.44
C PHE A 58 -3.89 -15.66 9.61
N GLU A 59 -3.11 -16.70 9.30
CA GLU A 59 -2.21 -17.33 10.27
C GLU A 59 -0.92 -16.50 10.37
N TYR A 60 -0.84 -15.67 11.42
CA TYR A 60 0.32 -14.85 11.71
C TYR A 60 1.43 -15.69 12.36
N SER A 61 2.37 -16.15 11.54
CA SER A 61 3.63 -16.74 11.99
C SER A 61 4.56 -15.60 12.39
N GLY A 62 4.75 -15.39 13.70
CA GLY A 62 5.42 -14.21 14.27
C GLY A 62 6.90 -14.02 13.96
N ASP A 63 7.42 -14.72 12.95
CA ASP A 63 8.83 -14.71 12.53
C ASP A 63 9.11 -13.76 11.34
N ASP A 64 8.06 -13.24 10.67
CA ASP A 64 8.20 -12.39 9.48
C ASP A 64 8.22 -10.88 9.74
N ILE A 65 8.09 -10.43 10.99
CA ILE A 65 8.20 -9.00 11.31
C ILE A 65 9.67 -8.68 11.66
N PRO A 66 10.41 -7.97 10.79
CA PRO A 66 11.76 -7.54 11.13
C PRO A 66 11.72 -6.66 12.38
N MET A 67 12.59 -6.98 13.34
CA MET A 67 12.67 -6.39 14.68
C MET A 67 12.90 -4.87 14.71
N ASN A 68 13.15 -4.25 13.55
CA ASN A 68 13.39 -2.82 13.42
C ASN A 68 12.30 -2.13 12.59
N ARG A 69 11.54 -1.24 13.24
CA ARG A 69 10.48 -0.42 12.62
C ARG A 69 10.94 0.35 11.38
N HIS A 70 12.21 0.77 11.35
CA HIS A 70 12.79 1.50 10.21
C HIS A 70 13.11 0.61 9.01
N GLU A 71 13.27 -0.69 9.23
CA GLU A 71 13.54 -1.67 8.18
C GLU A 71 12.23 -2.20 7.60
N PHE A 72 11.23 -2.43 8.45
CA PHE A 72 9.85 -2.71 8.04
C PHE A 72 9.28 -1.57 7.16
N ASN A 73 9.39 -0.32 7.61
CA ASN A 73 8.91 0.83 6.82
C ASN A 73 9.65 0.95 5.48
N ARG A 74 10.97 0.77 5.44
CA ARG A 74 11.74 0.83 4.18
C ARG A 74 11.45 -0.31 3.22
N ARG A 75 11.16 -1.51 3.74
CA ARG A 75 10.75 -2.65 2.91
C ARG A 75 9.37 -2.43 2.32
N MET A 76 8.42 -2.00 3.14
CA MET A 76 7.05 -1.69 2.71
C MET A 76 7.00 -0.50 1.74
N GLU A 77 7.84 0.52 1.91
CA GLU A 77 8.00 1.63 0.95
C GLU A 77 8.49 1.13 -0.42
N ARG A 78 9.49 0.23 -0.45
CA ARG A 78 9.97 -0.37 -1.72
C ARG A 78 8.96 -1.32 -2.38
N GLU A 79 8.14 -1.98 -1.58
CA GLU A 79 7.19 -3.00 -2.04
C GLU A 79 5.85 -2.37 -2.47
N MET A 80 5.60 -1.10 -2.13
CA MET A 80 4.36 -0.36 -2.42
C MET A 80 4.54 0.86 -3.33
N ASP A 81 5.77 1.20 -3.75
CA ASP A 81 5.97 2.22 -4.77
C ASP A 81 5.56 1.63 -6.14
N GLU A 82 4.45 2.14 -6.69
CA GLU A 82 4.02 1.84 -8.05
C GLU A 82 5.21 2.06 -9.02
N PRO A 83 5.52 1.11 -9.93
CA PRO A 83 6.76 1.11 -10.70
C PRO A 83 7.05 2.49 -11.28
N LEU A 84 8.25 3.00 -11.03
CA LEU A 84 8.66 4.37 -11.37
C LEU A 84 8.32 4.73 -12.83
N GLU A 85 8.39 3.77 -13.73
CA GLU A 85 7.96 3.89 -15.13
C GLU A 85 6.48 4.29 -15.28
N THR A 86 5.56 3.65 -14.54
CA THR A 86 4.11 3.93 -14.62
C THR A 86 3.75 5.28 -14.04
N THR A 87 4.43 5.71 -12.97
CA THR A 87 4.23 7.04 -12.39
C THR A 87 4.75 8.14 -13.33
N LEU A 88 5.89 7.91 -13.99
CA LEU A 88 6.44 8.82 -14.99
C LEU A 88 5.60 8.87 -16.29
N ARG A 89 5.03 7.74 -16.74
CA ARG A 89 4.07 7.75 -17.87
C ARG A 89 2.81 8.55 -17.54
N ARG A 90 2.28 8.41 -16.32
CA ARG A 90 1.11 9.16 -15.85
C ARG A 90 1.41 10.66 -15.76
N SER A 91 2.59 11.04 -15.25
CA SER A 91 3.00 12.44 -15.18
C SER A 91 3.23 13.05 -16.56
N LYS A 92 3.85 12.32 -17.49
CA LYS A 92 4.00 12.72 -18.90
C LYS A 92 2.65 13.03 -19.56
N ALA A 93 1.68 12.13 -19.43
CA ALA A 93 0.33 12.33 -19.99
C ALA A 93 -0.37 13.55 -19.38
N LYS A 94 -0.24 13.74 -18.07
CA LYS A 94 -0.81 14.89 -17.35
C LYS A 94 -0.17 16.21 -17.79
N LEU A 95 1.17 16.24 -17.93
CA LEU A 95 1.89 17.42 -18.38
C LEU A 95 1.54 17.78 -19.82
N GLN A 96 1.44 16.79 -20.72
CA GLN A 96 1.03 17.00 -22.09
C GLN A 96 -0.39 17.59 -22.17
N GLN A 97 -1.33 17.01 -21.42
CA GLN A 97 -2.70 17.52 -21.34
C GLN A 97 -2.74 19.00 -20.92
N VAL A 98 -1.98 19.36 -19.88
CA VAL A 98 -1.95 20.75 -19.40
C VAL A 98 -1.28 21.68 -20.41
N ILE A 99 -0.25 21.24 -21.15
CA ILE A 99 0.37 22.06 -22.20
C ILE A 99 -0.59 22.29 -23.37
N ASP A 100 -1.42 21.30 -23.70
CA ASP A 100 -2.40 21.37 -24.80
C ASP A 100 -3.66 22.16 -24.43
N ASP A 101 -3.90 22.43 -23.14
CA ASP A 101 -5.02 23.23 -22.66
C ASP A 101 -4.85 24.72 -23.05
N PRO A 102 -5.82 25.33 -23.77
CA PRO A 102 -5.69 26.68 -24.32
C PRO A 102 -5.70 27.80 -23.27
N ASP A 103 -6.13 27.49 -22.04
CA ASP A 103 -6.18 28.42 -20.92
C ASP A 103 -4.85 28.50 -20.14
N THR A 104 -3.83 27.74 -20.55
CA THR A 104 -2.54 27.78 -19.87
C THR A 104 -1.75 29.05 -20.16
N THR A 105 -1.20 29.64 -19.10
CA THR A 105 -0.44 30.89 -19.24
C THR A 105 0.91 30.61 -19.91
N PRO A 106 1.39 31.51 -20.81
CA PRO A 106 2.63 31.28 -21.56
C PRO A 106 3.88 31.08 -20.69
N ASN A 107 3.92 31.68 -19.50
CA ASN A 107 5.02 31.50 -18.55
C ASN A 107 5.04 30.09 -17.94
N CYS A 108 3.85 29.51 -17.68
CA CYS A 108 3.73 28.13 -17.22
C CYS A 108 4.13 27.13 -18.30
N ILE A 109 3.81 27.39 -19.58
CA ILE A 109 4.14 26.48 -20.71
C ILE A 109 5.65 26.23 -20.80
N ALA A 110 6.48 27.26 -20.66
CA ALA A 110 7.94 27.11 -20.69
C ALA A 110 8.50 26.30 -19.51
N GLN A 111 7.82 26.30 -18.36
CA GLN A 111 8.22 25.49 -17.19
C GLN A 111 7.72 24.04 -17.33
N LEU A 112 6.49 23.86 -17.83
CA LEU A 112 5.89 22.55 -18.04
C LEU A 112 6.61 21.75 -19.12
N THR A 113 7.06 22.38 -20.21
CA THR A 113 7.84 21.73 -21.26
C THR A 113 9.21 21.27 -20.78
N LYS A 114 9.89 22.06 -19.93
CA LYS A 114 11.14 21.64 -19.27
C LYS A 114 10.93 20.43 -18.37
N ALA A 115 9.86 20.43 -17.58
CA ALA A 115 9.49 19.28 -16.75
C ALA A 115 9.13 18.04 -17.59
N LEU A 116 8.51 18.23 -18.75
CA LEU A 116 8.19 17.14 -19.69
C LEU A 116 9.45 16.50 -20.28
N ILE A 117 10.46 17.30 -20.62
CA ILE A 117 11.76 16.82 -21.10
C ILE A 117 12.45 15.98 -20.01
N GLU A 118 12.51 16.49 -18.78
CA GLU A 118 13.12 15.77 -17.65
C GLU A 118 12.42 14.43 -17.34
N VAL A 119 11.09 14.39 -17.43
CA VAL A 119 10.33 13.13 -17.27
C VAL A 119 10.59 12.17 -18.43
N SER A 120 10.76 12.69 -19.66
CA SER A 120 11.05 11.86 -20.83
C SER A 120 12.45 11.26 -20.78
N GLU A 121 13.47 12.03 -20.38
CA GLU A 121 14.84 11.54 -20.15
C GLU A 121 14.88 10.44 -19.08
N LYS A 122 14.12 10.61 -17.99
CA LYS A 122 14.00 9.60 -16.93
C LYS A 122 13.30 8.33 -17.41
N LEU A 123 12.29 8.45 -18.28
CA LEU A 123 11.64 7.29 -18.89
C LEU A 123 12.59 6.54 -19.82
N GLU A 124 13.31 7.25 -20.70
CA GLU A 124 14.28 6.65 -21.61
C GLU A 124 15.42 5.95 -20.87
N ALA A 125 15.88 6.51 -19.74
CA ALA A 125 16.89 5.86 -18.89
C ALA A 125 16.39 4.55 -18.26
N ILE A 126 15.12 4.48 -17.88
CA ILE A 126 14.51 3.28 -17.29
C ILE A 126 14.24 2.23 -18.36
N THR A 127 13.69 2.62 -19.51
CA THR A 127 13.39 1.70 -20.61
C THR A 127 14.65 1.23 -21.33
N GLY A 128 15.63 2.11 -21.53
CA GLY A 128 16.92 1.77 -22.12
C GLY A 128 17.77 0.85 -21.24
N ALA A 129 17.65 0.95 -19.91
CA ALA A 129 18.28 -0.01 -19.00
C ALA A 129 17.66 -1.42 -19.11
N SER A 130 16.36 -1.53 -19.40
CA SER A 130 15.67 -2.80 -19.64
C SER A 130 16.09 -3.46 -20.97
N ASP A 131 16.44 -2.67 -21.98
CA ASP A 131 16.86 -3.14 -23.31
C ASP A 131 18.34 -3.55 -23.39
N THR A 132 19.11 -3.32 -22.31
CA THR A 132 20.53 -3.72 -22.21
C THR A 132 20.76 -5.11 -21.60
N MET A 133 19.73 -5.97 -21.53
CA MET A 133 19.95 -7.41 -21.43
C MET A 133 20.24 -7.91 -22.85
N PRO A 134 21.49 -8.30 -23.19
CA PRO A 134 21.77 -8.89 -24.48
C PRO A 134 20.91 -10.14 -24.60
N ASP A 135 20.12 -10.19 -25.67
CA ASP A 135 19.31 -11.36 -26.02
C ASP A 135 20.25 -12.53 -26.33
N LEU A 136 20.61 -13.29 -25.29
CA LEU A 136 21.41 -14.52 -25.35
C LEU A 136 20.64 -15.68 -26.03
N LEU A 137 19.47 -15.42 -26.63
CA LEU A 137 18.68 -16.36 -27.43
C LEU A 137 18.66 -16.01 -28.93
N ALA A 138 19.37 -14.96 -29.36
CA ALA A 138 19.43 -14.55 -30.76
C ALA A 138 20.59 -15.19 -31.52
N ASP A 139 20.88 -16.47 -31.29
CA ASP A 139 21.77 -17.25 -32.16
C ASP A 139 21.19 -18.65 -32.42
N ASP A 140 21.30 -19.06 -33.68
CA ASP A 140 20.97 -20.34 -34.33
C ASP A 140 19.55 -20.52 -34.88
N ASP A 141 19.35 -20.07 -36.12
CA ASP A 141 18.92 -20.97 -37.21
C ASP A 141 19.36 -20.40 -38.59
N GLU A 142 20.26 -21.15 -39.24
CA GLU A 142 20.75 -20.98 -40.60
C GLU A 142 19.70 -21.36 -41.69
N GLU A 143 20.06 -21.06 -42.94
CA GLU A 143 19.59 -21.61 -44.22
C GLU A 143 18.49 -20.88 -45.03
N SER A 144 19.00 -20.08 -45.98
CA SER A 144 18.80 -20.20 -47.44
C SER A 144 17.46 -20.69 -47.99
N GLU A 145 16.82 -19.90 -48.87
CA GLU A 145 16.45 -20.33 -50.24
C GLU A 145 16.34 -19.11 -51.18
N MET A 146 17.15 -19.12 -52.25
CA MET A 146 16.95 -18.30 -53.45
C MET A 146 15.84 -18.92 -54.28
N ILE A 147 14.79 -18.15 -54.62
CA ILE A 147 13.94 -18.45 -55.79
C ILE A 147 13.78 -17.15 -56.58
N ASP A 148 14.38 -17.17 -57.76
CA ASP A 148 14.24 -16.19 -58.85
C ASP A 148 12.89 -16.37 -59.57
N ASP A 149 12.56 -15.38 -60.39
CA ASP A 149 11.61 -15.36 -61.50
C ASP A 149 10.13 -14.99 -61.23
N GLY A 150 9.74 -13.83 -61.77
CA GLY A 150 8.58 -13.82 -62.66
C GLY A 150 7.63 -12.61 -62.63
N LEU A 151 7.89 -11.66 -63.55
CA LEU A 151 6.90 -11.02 -64.43
C LEU A 151 5.77 -10.15 -63.83
N GLY A 152 5.68 -8.90 -64.29
CA GLY A 152 4.40 -8.19 -64.35
C GLY A 152 4.45 -6.67 -64.30
N ALA A 153 4.88 -6.04 -65.39
CA ALA A 153 4.66 -4.62 -65.62
C ALA A 153 3.18 -4.27 -65.66
N GLN A 154 2.74 -3.20 -64.99
CA GLN A 154 1.79 -2.26 -65.58
C GLN A 154 1.81 -0.92 -64.82
N ILE A 155 2.17 0.13 -65.57
CA ILE A 155 1.99 1.53 -65.24
C ILE A 155 0.54 1.90 -65.56
N ILE A 156 -0.13 2.63 -64.66
CA ILE A 156 -1.26 3.51 -64.98
C ILE A 156 -0.97 4.87 -64.36
#